data_AF-A0A7C2SF46-F1
#
_entry.id   AF-A0A7C2SF46-F1
#
_cell.length_a   1.000
_cell.length_b   1.000
_cell.length_c   1.000
_cell.angle_alpha   90.00
_cell.angle_beta   90.00
_cell.angle_gamma   90.00
#
_symmetry.space_group_name_H-M   'P 1'
#
loop_
_entity.id
_entity.type
_entity.pdbx_description
1 polymer ?
#
loop_
_entity_poly.entity_id
_entity_poly.type
_entity_poly.pdbx_seq_one_letter_code
_entity_poly.pdbx_strand_id
1 'polypeptide(L)'
;MSQPPWRSVAQGSPLLTGLEPSVQEEILKQAVFRKLRRGQVLFRQGEPAAALYVVAAGRLKLVQEDSFGHQVVVRFVNPPQVVAAVAVTPGHRYPVTAVAVEEGGVVLWPAESLRELCRRFPALSLNATAQIAAHMEDMQQRFLELASERVEQRLARCLTRLARQVGRQVPE
;
A
#
# COMPACT_ATOMS: atom_id res chain seq x y z
N MET A 1 -12.92 27.38 0.78
CA MET A 1 -12.27 26.54 1.82
C MET A 1 -11.22 25.69 1.11
N SER A 2 -9.94 25.80 1.50
CA SER A 2 -8.86 25.02 0.86
C SER A 2 -9.04 23.54 1.16
N GLN A 3 -8.89 22.66 0.16
CA GLN A 3 -8.98 21.22 0.37
C GLN A 3 -7.82 20.74 1.27
N PRO A 4 -8.05 19.79 2.19
CA PRO A 4 -6.97 19.26 3.01
C PRO A 4 -5.90 18.58 2.15
N PRO A 5 -4.60 18.75 2.47
CA PRO A 5 -3.48 18.38 1.60
C PRO A 5 -3.38 16.88 1.26
N TRP A 6 -4.03 16.01 2.02
CA TRP A 6 -4.09 14.57 1.70
C TRP A 6 -4.98 14.24 0.50
N ARG A 7 -5.94 15.11 0.15
CA ARG A 7 -6.89 14.85 -0.94
C ARG A 7 -6.22 14.79 -2.29
N SER A 8 -5.34 15.74 -2.60
CA SER A 8 -4.60 15.75 -3.87
C SER A 8 -3.69 14.53 -4.00
N VAL A 9 -3.07 14.10 -2.89
CA VAL A 9 -2.25 12.88 -2.86
C VAL A 9 -3.11 11.63 -3.11
N ALA A 10 -4.28 11.53 -2.49
CA ALA A 10 -5.19 10.40 -2.71
C ALA A 10 -5.76 10.37 -4.14
N GLN A 11 -6.07 11.52 -4.73
CA GLN A 11 -6.51 11.64 -6.14
C GLN A 11 -5.45 11.11 -7.12
N GLY A 12 -4.17 11.40 -6.85
CA GLY A 12 -3.06 10.89 -7.65
C GLY A 12 -2.71 9.41 -7.41
N SER A 13 -3.48 8.69 -6.59
CA SER A 13 -3.17 7.29 -6.28
C SER A 13 -3.56 6.34 -7.42
N PRO A 14 -2.87 5.18 -7.53
CA PRO A 14 -3.27 4.13 -8.47
C PRO A 14 -4.70 3.60 -8.23
N LEU A 15 -5.26 3.80 -7.03
CA LEU A 15 -6.62 3.39 -6.69
C LEU A 15 -7.68 4.19 -7.48
N LEU A 16 -7.45 5.48 -7.71
CA LEU A 16 -8.41 6.40 -8.33
C LEU A 16 -8.09 6.74 -9.78
N THR A 17 -7.02 6.16 -10.32
CA THR A 17 -6.56 6.42 -11.70
C THR A 17 -7.65 6.05 -12.71
N GLY A 18 -7.86 6.91 -13.71
CA GLY A 18 -8.84 6.70 -14.79
C GLY A 18 -10.31 6.92 -14.40
N LEU A 19 -10.60 7.30 -13.15
CA LEU A 19 -11.95 7.67 -12.73
C LEU A 19 -12.23 9.15 -13.01
N GLU A 20 -13.46 9.45 -13.42
CA GLU A 20 -13.95 10.82 -13.60
C GLU A 20 -13.83 11.64 -12.30
N PRO A 21 -13.50 12.94 -12.37
CA PRO A 21 -13.32 13.78 -11.18
C PRO A 21 -14.52 13.79 -10.21
N SER A 22 -15.74 13.73 -10.74
CA SER A 22 -16.97 13.65 -9.94
C SER A 22 -17.06 12.36 -9.14
N VAL A 23 -16.65 11.23 -9.74
CA VAL A 23 -16.60 9.90 -9.11
C VAL A 23 -15.49 9.85 -8.07
N GLN A 24 -14.31 10.40 -8.37
CA GLN A 24 -13.21 10.50 -7.41
C GLN A 24 -13.65 11.27 -6.16
N GLU A 25 -14.33 12.41 -6.33
CA GLU A 25 -14.83 13.21 -5.21
C GLU A 25 -15.85 12.43 -4.36
N GLU A 26 -16.73 11.65 -5.01
CA GLU A 26 -17.69 10.80 -4.30
C GLU A 26 -17.00 9.69 -3.48
N ILE A 27 -15.98 9.05 -4.03
CA ILE A 27 -15.17 8.05 -3.32
C ILE A 27 -14.43 8.72 -2.14
N LEU A 28 -13.83 9.89 -2.36
CA LEU A 28 -13.07 10.62 -1.33
C LEU A 28 -13.93 11.14 -0.17
N LYS A 29 -15.23 11.37 -0.39
CA LYS A 29 -16.16 11.73 0.70
C LYS A 29 -16.33 10.62 1.73
N GLN A 30 -16.12 9.37 1.35
CA GLN A 30 -16.18 8.22 2.27
C GLN A 30 -14.81 7.86 2.88
N ALA A 31 -13.77 8.64 2.54
CA ALA A 31 -12.42 8.40 3.01
C ALA A 31 -12.18 9.08 4.37
N VAL A 32 -11.40 8.43 5.22
CA VAL A 32 -10.97 8.96 6.53
C VAL A 32 -9.48 9.17 6.53
N PHE A 33 -9.02 10.35 6.93
CA PHE A 33 -7.61 10.61 7.13
C PHE A 33 -7.18 10.21 8.55
N ARG A 34 -6.09 9.45 8.65
CA ARG A 34 -5.49 9.01 9.92
C ARG A 34 -4.02 9.41 9.98
N LYS A 35 -3.66 10.21 10.98
CA LYS A 35 -2.26 10.53 11.29
C LYS A 35 -1.54 9.31 11.87
N LEU A 36 -0.26 9.18 11.55
CA LEU A 36 0.61 8.12 12.06
C LEU A 36 1.90 8.71 12.63
N ARG A 37 2.27 8.25 13.82
CA ARG A 37 3.58 8.53 14.43
C ARG A 37 4.61 7.51 13.94
N ARG A 38 5.88 7.89 13.95
CA ARG A 38 6.99 6.94 13.73
C ARG A 38 6.89 5.76 14.71
N GLY A 39 7.05 4.54 14.19
CA GLY A 39 6.94 3.29 14.94
C GLY A 39 5.51 2.81 15.16
N GLN A 40 4.49 3.60 14.81
CA GLN A 40 3.09 3.21 14.98
C GLN A 40 2.72 2.08 14.02
N VAL A 41 2.09 1.05 14.56
CA VAL A 41 1.50 -0.04 13.77
C VAL A 41 0.15 0.41 13.22
N LEU A 42 -0.01 0.34 11.90
CA LEU A 42 -1.25 0.69 11.22
C LEU A 42 -2.28 -0.45 11.29
N PHE A 43 -1.82 -1.68 11.02
CA PHE A 43 -2.55 -2.94 11.16
C PHE A 43 -1.56 -4.10 11.32
N ARG A 44 -2.02 -5.24 11.85
CA ARG A 44 -1.18 -6.42 12.07
C ARG A 44 -1.53 -7.57 11.12
N GLN A 45 -0.50 -8.36 10.82
CA GLN A 45 -0.67 -9.64 10.14
C GLN A 45 -1.69 -10.51 10.90
N GLY A 46 -2.57 -11.17 10.16
CA GLY A 46 -3.60 -12.04 10.72
C GLY A 46 -4.85 -11.31 11.22
N GLU A 47 -4.84 -9.98 11.41
CA GLU A 47 -6.06 -9.23 11.69
C GLU A 47 -7.02 -9.26 10.49
N PRO A 48 -8.35 -9.23 10.71
CA PRO A 48 -9.30 -9.06 9.61
C PRO A 48 -8.96 -7.84 8.76
N ALA A 49 -9.06 -7.97 7.44
CA ALA A 49 -8.77 -6.87 6.53
C ALA A 49 -9.89 -5.80 6.58
N ALA A 50 -9.82 -4.94 7.59
CA ALA A 50 -10.88 -3.99 7.93
C ALA A 50 -10.91 -2.71 7.08
N ALA A 51 -9.83 -2.39 6.37
CA ALA A 51 -9.75 -1.22 5.49
C ALA A 51 -8.67 -1.35 4.42
N LEU A 52 -8.83 -0.57 3.35
CA LEU A 52 -7.78 -0.26 2.37
C LEU A 52 -7.18 1.10 2.70
N TYR A 53 -5.88 1.28 2.46
CA TYR A 53 -5.20 2.54 2.75
C TYR A 53 -4.39 3.05 1.56
N VAL A 54 -4.33 4.36 1.42
CA VAL A 54 -3.39 5.10 0.57
C VAL A 54 -2.45 5.88 1.47
N VAL A 55 -1.14 5.76 1.26
CA VAL A 55 -0.16 6.56 2.02
C VAL A 55 -0.23 8.00 1.51
N ALA A 56 -0.58 8.94 2.38
CA ALA A 56 -0.68 10.36 2.01
C ALA A 56 0.60 11.15 2.35
N ALA A 57 1.30 10.76 3.42
CA ALA A 57 2.58 11.34 3.82
C ALA A 57 3.38 10.34 4.67
N GLY A 58 4.70 10.51 4.71
CA GLY A 58 5.62 9.62 5.43
C GLY A 58 5.86 8.33 4.65
N ARG A 59 6.16 7.24 5.36
CA ARG A 59 6.49 5.94 4.75
C ARG A 59 6.09 4.79 5.66
N LEU A 60 5.64 3.70 5.05
CA LEU A 60 5.38 2.44 5.75
C LEU A 60 6.42 1.38 5.38
N LYS A 61 6.78 0.52 6.34
CA LYS A 61 7.37 -0.80 6.06
C LYS A 61 6.31 -1.87 6.24
N LEU A 62 6.26 -2.82 5.31
CA LEU A 62 5.45 -4.02 5.42
C LEU A 62 6.35 -5.16 5.89
N VAL A 63 5.97 -5.82 6.96
CA VAL A 63 6.73 -6.87 7.62
C VAL A 63 5.89 -8.12 7.67
N GLN A 64 6.45 -9.25 7.26
CA GLN A 64 5.86 -10.56 7.45
C GLN A 64 6.59 -11.28 8.57
N GLU A 65 5.82 -11.95 9.43
CA GLU A 65 6.34 -12.76 10.53
C GLU A 65 6.06 -14.24 10.23
N ASP A 66 7.08 -15.09 10.40
CA ASP A 66 6.95 -16.54 10.30
C ASP A 66 6.43 -17.15 11.62
N SER A 67 6.22 -18.47 11.64
CA SER A 67 5.73 -19.18 12.83
C SER A 67 6.71 -19.18 14.02
N PHE A 68 7.97 -18.82 13.80
CA PHE A 68 9.01 -18.75 14.82
C PHE A 68 9.25 -17.31 15.31
N GLY A 69 8.48 -16.34 14.80
CA GLY A 69 8.61 -14.92 15.15
C GLY A 69 9.69 -14.19 14.37
N HIS A 70 10.30 -14.81 13.35
CA HIS A 70 11.26 -14.10 12.51
C HIS A 70 10.53 -13.12 11.59
N GLN A 71 11.00 -11.88 11.61
CA GLN A 71 10.41 -10.80 10.84
C GLN A 71 11.23 -10.49 9.58
N VAL A 72 10.56 -10.50 8.43
CA VAL A 72 11.14 -10.13 7.14
C VAL A 72 10.43 -8.89 6.61
N VAL A 73 11.20 -7.86 6.24
CA VAL A 73 10.66 -6.69 5.55
C VAL A 73 10.33 -7.07 4.12
N VAL A 74 9.04 -7.09 3.79
CA VAL A 74 8.55 -7.43 2.45
C VAL A 74 8.71 -6.24 1.51
N ARG A 75 8.32 -5.03 1.90
CA ARG A 75 8.54 -3.84 1.07
C ARG A 75 8.36 -2.55 1.86
N PHE A 76 8.87 -1.45 1.31
CA PHE A 76 8.48 -0.11 1.72
C PHE A 76 7.36 0.43 0.84
N VAL A 77 6.52 1.28 1.42
CA VAL A 77 5.39 1.91 0.73
C VAL A 77 5.43 3.41 0.96
N ASN A 78 5.41 4.16 -0.13
CA ASN A 78 5.53 5.61 -0.17
C ASN A 78 4.22 6.24 -0.69
N PRO A 79 3.98 7.54 -0.47
CA PRO A 79 2.89 8.25 -1.13
C PRO A 79 3.04 8.24 -2.66
N PRO A 80 1.93 8.17 -3.44
CA PRO A 80 0.54 7.90 -3.07
C PRO A 80 0.16 6.41 -3.22
N GLN A 81 1.02 5.48 -2.81
CA GLN A 81 0.82 4.05 -3.05
C GLN A 81 -0.25 3.43 -2.14
N VAL A 82 -0.88 2.37 -2.65
CA VAL A 82 -1.93 1.60 -1.98
C VAL A 82 -1.33 0.49 -1.11
N VAL A 83 -1.98 0.21 0.03
CA VAL A 83 -1.77 -0.98 0.85
C VAL A 83 -3.09 -1.63 1.24
N ALA A 84 -3.02 -2.91 1.58
CA ALA A 84 -4.16 -3.71 2.00
C ALA A 84 -5.30 -3.77 0.96
N ALA A 85 -4.96 -3.84 -0.33
CA ALA A 85 -5.94 -3.99 -1.40
C ALA A 85 -6.83 -5.23 -1.22
N VAL A 86 -6.37 -6.25 -0.49
CA VAL A 86 -7.15 -7.44 -0.12
C VAL A 86 -8.49 -7.12 0.59
N ALA A 87 -8.62 -5.94 1.21
CA ALA A 87 -9.85 -5.50 1.87
C ALA A 87 -11.05 -5.31 0.92
N VAL A 88 -10.84 -5.29 -0.41
CA VAL A 88 -11.95 -5.31 -1.39
C VAL A 88 -12.71 -6.62 -1.41
N THR A 89 -12.12 -7.70 -0.90
CA THR A 89 -12.71 -9.04 -0.89
C THR A 89 -13.04 -9.47 0.55
N PRO A 90 -14.27 -9.92 0.83
CA PRO A 90 -14.66 -10.33 2.17
C PRO A 90 -13.91 -11.59 2.63
N GLY A 91 -13.76 -11.76 3.95
CA GLY A 91 -13.20 -12.96 4.56
C GLY A 91 -11.67 -13.03 4.61
N HIS A 92 -10.96 -12.07 4.01
CA HIS A 92 -9.51 -12.03 4.06
C HIS A 92 -8.95 -11.36 5.33
N ARG A 93 -7.72 -11.72 5.65
CA ARG A 93 -6.91 -11.15 6.73
C ARG A 93 -5.70 -10.45 6.12
N TYR A 94 -5.10 -9.50 6.84
CA TYR A 94 -3.87 -8.87 6.38
C TYR A 94 -2.73 -9.90 6.35
N PRO A 95 -2.01 -10.07 5.22
CA PRO A 95 -0.92 -11.03 5.11
C PRO A 95 0.37 -10.54 5.76
N VAL A 96 0.43 -9.26 6.14
CA VAL A 96 1.62 -8.57 6.67
C VAL A 96 1.20 -7.57 7.75
N THR A 97 2.15 -7.15 8.57
CA THR A 97 2.03 -6.01 9.49
C THR A 97 2.55 -4.75 8.81
N ALA A 98 1.79 -3.66 8.85
CA ALA A 98 2.22 -2.36 8.35
C ALA A 98 2.65 -1.44 9.51
N VAL A 99 3.87 -0.90 9.43
CA VAL A 99 4.45 -0.04 10.47
C VAL A 99 4.95 1.26 9.84
N ALA A 100 4.59 2.41 10.43
CA ALA A 100 5.12 3.70 10.04
C ALA A 100 6.59 3.81 10.40
N VAL A 101 7.46 4.13 9.43
CA VAL A 101 8.90 4.34 9.68
C VAL A 101 9.25 5.82 9.85
N GLU A 102 8.36 6.70 9.41
CA GLU A 102 8.45 8.16 9.51
C GLU A 102 7.08 8.70 9.95
N GLU A 103 7.03 9.91 10.53
CA GLU A 103 5.76 10.57 10.82
C GLU A 103 5.02 10.93 9.52
N GLY A 104 3.69 10.79 9.53
CA GLY A 104 2.89 11.05 8.34
C GLY A 104 1.42 10.71 8.52
N GLY A 105 0.81 10.14 7.49
CA GLY A 105 -0.60 9.78 7.53
C GLY A 105 -1.06 8.98 6.32
N VAL A 106 -2.21 8.35 6.50
CA VAL A 106 -2.88 7.55 5.48
C VAL A 106 -4.32 8.03 5.29
N VAL A 107 -4.83 7.83 4.09
CA VAL A 107 -6.25 7.94 3.76
C VAL A 107 -6.80 6.53 3.69
N LEU A 108 -7.91 6.26 4.36
CA LEU A 108 -8.46 4.91 4.48
C LEU A 108 -9.93 4.84 4.12
N TRP A 109 -10.33 3.69 3.57
CA TRP A 109 -11.72 3.32 3.36
C TRP A 109 -12.03 2.05 4.15
N PRO A 110 -12.99 2.07 5.09
CA PRO A 110 -13.46 0.86 5.75
C PRO A 110 -13.93 -0.18 4.74
N ALA A 111 -13.67 -1.47 4.98
CA ALA A 111 -13.89 -2.53 4.02
C ALA A 111 -15.36 -2.67 3.57
N GLU A 112 -16.33 -2.35 4.43
CA GLU A 112 -17.75 -2.34 4.04
C GLU A 112 -18.05 -1.20 3.07
N SER A 113 -17.66 0.04 3.42
CA SER A 113 -17.83 1.21 2.55
C SER A 113 -17.08 1.05 1.22
N LEU A 114 -15.88 0.49 1.26
CA LEU A 114 -15.07 0.21 0.07
C LEU A 114 -15.79 -0.78 -0.86
N ARG A 115 -16.36 -1.86 -0.32
CA ARG A 115 -17.09 -2.85 -1.13
C ARG A 115 -18.34 -2.25 -1.77
N GLU A 116 -19.05 -1.38 -1.06
CA GLU A 116 -20.19 -0.65 -1.63
C GLU A 116 -19.75 0.29 -2.76
N LEU A 117 -18.67 1.04 -2.56
CA LEU A 117 -18.06 1.86 -3.61
C LEU A 117 -17.63 1.02 -4.82
N CYS A 118 -17.06 -0.17 -4.61
CA CYS A 118 -16.69 -1.08 -5.69
C CYS A 118 -17.91 -1.59 -6.48
N ARG A 119 -19.05 -1.87 -5.83
CA ARG A 119 -20.30 -2.23 -6.52
C ARG A 119 -20.80 -1.11 -7.40
N ARG A 120 -20.72 0.13 -6.91
CA ARG A 120 -21.20 1.31 -7.61
C ARG A 120 -20.25 1.81 -8.69
N PHE A 121 -18.95 1.65 -8.49
CA PHE A 121 -17.88 2.08 -9.39
C PHE A 121 -16.94 0.90 -9.67
N PRO A 122 -17.28 -0.01 -10.61
CA PRO A 122 -16.50 -1.22 -10.88
C PRO A 122 -15.03 -0.95 -11.21
N ALA A 123 -14.70 0.18 -11.84
CA ALA A 123 -13.33 0.60 -12.11
C ALA A 123 -12.46 0.71 -10.84
N LEU A 124 -13.04 1.05 -9.68
CA LEU A 124 -12.33 1.05 -8.39
C LEU A 124 -11.85 -0.36 -8.01
N SER A 125 -12.70 -1.37 -8.23
CA SER A 125 -12.36 -2.77 -7.96
C SER A 125 -11.29 -3.30 -8.93
N LEU A 126 -11.32 -2.85 -10.18
CA LEU A 126 -10.29 -3.18 -11.17
C LEU A 126 -8.94 -2.57 -10.78
N ASN A 127 -8.93 -1.30 -10.36
CA ASN A 127 -7.73 -0.64 -9.87
C ASN A 127 -7.14 -1.34 -8.63
N ALA A 128 -7.99 -1.72 -7.67
CA ALA A 128 -7.54 -2.49 -6.51
C ALA A 128 -6.99 -3.86 -6.89
N THR A 129 -7.65 -4.56 -7.82
CA THR A 129 -7.18 -5.85 -8.37
C THR A 129 -5.84 -5.70 -9.07
N ALA A 130 -5.64 -4.62 -9.84
CA ALA A 130 -4.37 -4.32 -10.49
C ALA A 130 -3.24 -4.12 -9.46
N GLN A 131 -3.53 -3.52 -8.30
CA GLN A 131 -2.54 -3.42 -7.21
C GLN A 131 -2.18 -4.79 -6.61
N ILE A 132 -3.15 -5.71 -6.52
CA ILE A 132 -2.91 -7.09 -6.07
C ILE A 132 -2.07 -7.84 -7.09
N ALA A 133 -2.40 -7.73 -8.38
CA ALA A 133 -1.67 -8.37 -9.47
C ALA A 133 -0.21 -7.90 -9.54
N ALA A 134 0.02 -6.58 -9.52
CA ALA A 134 1.37 -6.01 -9.49
C ALA A 134 2.18 -6.49 -8.27
N HIS A 135 1.52 -6.65 -7.11
CA HIS A 135 2.19 -7.21 -5.93
C HIS A 135 2.54 -8.69 -6.10
N MET A 136 1.67 -9.49 -6.72
CA MET A 136 1.92 -10.90 -7.01
C MET A 136 3.11 -11.07 -7.97
N GLU A 137 3.15 -10.29 -9.05
CA GLU A 137 4.26 -10.27 -10.02
C GLU A 137 5.58 -9.91 -9.32
N ASP A 138 5.57 -8.88 -8.47
CA ASP A 138 6.72 -8.50 -7.64
C ASP A 138 7.22 -9.67 -6.77
N MET A 139 6.30 -10.45 -6.18
CA MET A 139 6.66 -11.62 -5.36
C MET A 139 7.24 -12.76 -6.19
N GLN A 140 6.63 -13.06 -7.35
CA GLN A 140 7.12 -14.10 -8.25
C GLN A 140 8.52 -13.79 -8.77
N GLN A 141 8.78 -12.52 -9.12
CA GLN A 141 10.10 -12.09 -9.56
C GLN A 141 11.15 -12.29 -8.46
N ARG A 142 10.83 -11.98 -7.21
CA ARG A 142 11.73 -12.20 -6.06
C ARG A 142 11.96 -13.68 -5.79
N PHE A 143 10.93 -14.51 -5.96
CA PHE A 143 11.08 -15.95 -5.81
C PHE A 143 12.04 -16.51 -6.86
N LEU A 144 11.90 -16.07 -8.12
CA LEU A 144 12.83 -16.44 -9.19
C LEU A 144 14.26 -16.00 -8.87
N GLU A 145 14.46 -14.75 -8.43
CA GLU A 145 15.77 -14.22 -7.99
C GLU A 145 16.40 -15.12 -6.91
N LEU A 146 15.63 -15.56 -5.91
CA LEU A 146 16.12 -16.43 -4.85
C LEU A 146 16.51 -17.83 -5.36
N ALA A 147 15.73 -18.38 -6.30
CA ALA A 147 15.88 -19.75 -6.77
C ALA A 147 16.98 -19.93 -7.82
N SER A 148 17.29 -18.92 -8.64
CA SER A 148 18.15 -19.07 -9.82
C SER A 148 19.42 -18.22 -9.84
N GLU A 149 19.53 -17.17 -9.02
CA GLU A 149 20.63 -16.20 -9.11
C GLU A 149 21.71 -16.40 -8.05
N ARG A 150 22.97 -16.11 -8.44
CA ARG A 150 24.10 -16.03 -7.51
C ARG A 150 23.88 -14.88 -6.52
N VAL A 151 24.43 -15.02 -5.31
CA VAL A 151 24.19 -14.09 -4.19
C VAL A 151 24.48 -12.63 -4.56
N GLU A 152 25.53 -12.40 -5.35
CA GLU A 152 25.98 -11.08 -5.78
C GLU A 152 24.95 -10.38 -6.69
N GLN A 153 24.31 -11.13 -7.59
CA GLN A 153 23.26 -10.60 -8.48
C GLN A 153 22.00 -10.25 -7.69
N ARG A 154 21.60 -11.14 -6.75
CA ARG A 154 20.47 -10.87 -5.85
C ARG A 154 20.71 -9.62 -5.00
N LEU A 155 21.95 -9.44 -4.51
CA LEU A 155 22.32 -8.26 -3.74
C LEU A 155 22.22 -6.99 -4.58
N ALA A 156 22.78 -7.00 -5.80
CA ALA A 156 22.71 -5.85 -6.71
C ALA A 156 21.26 -5.44 -7.00
N ARG A 157 20.39 -6.40 -7.34
CA ARG A 157 18.96 -6.13 -7.59
C ARG A 157 18.22 -5.65 -6.35
N CYS A 158 18.50 -6.23 -5.20
CA CYS A 158 17.94 -5.76 -3.93
C CYS A 158 18.29 -4.30 -3.67
N LEU A 159 19.56 -3.93 -3.82
CA LEU A 159 20.04 -2.56 -3.66
C LEU A 159 19.40 -1.60 -4.67
N THR A 160 19.29 -1.98 -5.95
CA THR A 160 18.59 -1.16 -6.97
C THR A 160 17.11 -0.96 -6.61
N ARG A 161 16.43 -2.01 -6.16
CA ARG A 161 15.03 -1.95 -5.74
C ARG A 161 14.85 -1.05 -4.50
N LEU A 162 15.73 -1.18 -3.51
CA LEU A 162 15.73 -0.31 -2.34
C LEU A 162 16.04 1.14 -2.74
N ALA A 163 17.00 1.39 -3.63
CA ALA A 163 17.26 2.74 -4.13
C ALA A 163 16.02 3.37 -4.78
N ARG A 164 15.26 2.61 -5.58
CA ARG A 164 14.00 3.06 -6.16
C ARG A 164 12.89 3.28 -5.13
N GLN A 165 12.81 2.43 -4.09
CA GLN A 165 11.75 2.50 -3.09
C GLN A 165 12.01 3.53 -1.99
N VAL A 166 13.25 3.68 -1.54
CA VAL A 166 13.59 4.47 -0.35
C VAL A 166 14.68 5.51 -0.57
N GLY A 167 15.39 5.45 -1.70
CA GLY A 167 16.49 6.36 -2.02
C GLY A 167 16.06 7.82 -2.15
N ARG A 168 17.01 8.72 -1.92
CA ARG A 168 16.88 10.16 -2.16
C ARG A 168 17.94 10.58 -3.17
N GLN A 169 17.59 11.42 -4.13
CA GLN A 169 18.59 12.07 -4.97
C GLN A 169 19.40 13.04 -4.11
N VAL A 170 20.72 12.94 -4.21
CA VAL A 170 21.66 13.87 -3.60
C VAL A 170 22.21 14.72 -4.75
N PRO A 171 22.20 16.06 -4.65
CA PRO A 171 22.85 16.89 -5.66
C PRO A 171 24.36 16.56 -5.71
N GLU A 172 24.91 16.60 -6.92
CA GLU A 172 26.35 16.39 -7.18
C GLU A 172 27.24 17.40 -6.43
#